data_AF-A0A382ISJ2-F1
#
_entry.id   AF-A0A382ISJ2-F1
#
_cell.length_a   1.000
_cell.length_b   1.000
_cell.length_c   1.000
_cell.angle_alpha   90.00
_cell.angle_beta   90.00
_cell.angle_gamma   90.00
#
_symmetry.space_group_name_H-M   'P 1'
#
loop_
_entity.id
_entity.type
_entity.pdbx_description
1 polymer ?
#
loop_
_entity_poly.entity_id
_entity_poly.type
_entity_poly.pdbx_seq_one_letter_code
_entity_poly.pdbx_strand_id
1 'polypeptide(L)' 'MTDLTPAGAAALDAVDPLAGFREAFVHDDADPDLIYLDGNSLGRLP' A
#
# COMPACT_ATOMS: atom_id res chain seq x y z
N MET A 1 13.68 -12.65 12.27
CA MET A 1 14.05 -12.61 10.84
C MET A 1 12.76 -12.37 10.08
N THR A 2 12.60 -11.23 9.42
CA THR A 2 11.39 -10.96 8.61
C THR A 2 11.39 -11.86 7.38
N ASP A 3 10.26 -12.49 7.08
CA ASP A 3 10.07 -13.24 5.85
C ASP A 3 9.93 -12.26 4.67
N LEU A 4 10.86 -12.30 3.73
CA LEU A 4 10.91 -11.41 2.56
C LEU A 4 10.20 -12.01 1.32
N THR A 5 9.51 -13.14 1.47
CA THR A 5 8.70 -13.70 0.40
C THR A 5 7.39 -12.91 0.21
N PRO A 6 6.69 -13.06 -0.93
CA PRO A 6 5.35 -12.49 -1.10
C PRO A 6 4.36 -12.94 -0.03
N ALA A 7 4.48 -14.18 0.46
CA ALA A 7 3.65 -14.67 1.56
C ALA A 7 3.95 -13.95 2.88
N GLY A 8 5.22 -13.64 3.14
CA GLY A 8 5.63 -12.82 4.28
C GLY A 8 5.04 -11.41 4.23
N ALA A 9 5.06 -10.76 3.06
CA ALA A 9 4.44 -9.45 2.85
C ALA A 9 2.92 -9.49 3.07
N ALA A 10 2.22 -10.44 2.45
CA ALA A 10 0.77 -10.59 2.60
C ALA A 10 0.35 -10.86 4.05
N ALA A 11 1.17 -11.60 4.82
CA ALA A 11 0.93 -11.83 6.24
C ALA A 11 1.05 -10.56 7.08
N LEU A 12 1.96 -9.65 6.71
CA LEU A 12 2.09 -8.34 7.37
C LEU A 12 0.93 -7.42 7.00
N ASP A 13 0.54 -7.36 5.73
CA ASP A 13 -0.60 -6.55 5.27
C ASP A 13 -1.90 -6.98 5.97
N ALA A 14 -2.11 -8.30 6.16
CA ALA A 14 -3.32 -8.85 6.78
C ALA A 14 -3.49 -8.47 8.26
N VAL A 15 -2.43 -8.07 8.95
CA VAL A 15 -2.45 -7.70 10.38
C VAL A 15 -2.15 -6.22 10.62
N ASP A 16 -2.03 -5.41 9.57
CA ASP A 16 -1.76 -3.98 9.70
C ASP A 16 -3.00 -3.24 10.25
N PRO A 17 -2.93 -2.67 11.48
CA PRO A 17 -4.04 -1.90 12.04
C PRO A 17 -4.34 -0.61 11.25
N LEU A 18 -3.44 -0.20 10.35
CA LEU A 18 -3.60 0.98 9.50
C LEU A 18 -4.14 0.66 8.10
N ALA A 19 -4.37 -0.61 7.74
CA ALA A 19 -4.76 -1.02 6.39
C ALA A 19 -6.01 -0.28 5.88
N GLY A 20 -6.97 0.02 6.77
CA GLY A 20 -8.19 0.75 6.44
C GLY A 20 -7.97 2.18 5.95
N PHE A 21 -6.84 2.82 6.29
CA PHE A 21 -6.53 4.17 5.79
C PHE A 21 -6.20 4.19 4.30
N ARG A 22 -5.85 3.04 3.70
CA ARG A 22 -5.62 2.95 2.25
C ARG A 22 -6.87 3.32 1.45
N GLU A 23 -8.05 3.08 2.00
CA GLU A 23 -9.34 3.39 1.37
C GLU A 23 -9.66 4.90 1.38
N ALA A 24 -8.93 5.69 2.17
CA ALA A 24 -9.10 7.14 2.26
C ALA A 24 -8.31 7.91 1.20
N PHE A 25 -7.82 7.25 0.14
CA PHE A 25 -7.06 7.85 -0.94
C PHE A 25 -7.54 7.37 -2.31
N VAL A 26 -7.43 8.23 -3.32
CA VAL A 26 -7.70 7.89 -4.72
C VAL A 26 -6.56 7.03 -5.29
N HIS A 27 -6.93 5.87 -5.82
CA HIS A 27 -6.05 4.95 -6.56
C HIS A 27 -6.32 5.08 -8.07
N ASP A 28 -5.32 4.74 -8.88
CA ASP A 28 -5.45 4.82 -10.34
C ASP A 28 -6.06 3.51 -10.86
N ASP A 29 -7.32 3.57 -11.31
CA ASP A 29 -8.02 2.40 -11.86
C ASP A 29 -7.43 1.94 -13.20
N ALA A 30 -6.70 2.81 -13.91
CA ALA A 30 -6.04 2.46 -15.16
C ALA A 30 -4.74 1.66 -14.95
N ASP A 31 -4.15 1.78 -13.75
CA ASP A 31 -2.96 1.03 -13.35
C ASP A 31 -3.07 0.55 -11.89
N PRO A 32 -3.82 -0.54 -11.65
CA PRO A 32 -4.06 -1.05 -10.31
C PRO A 32 -2.79 -1.59 -9.61
N ASP A 33 -1.72 -1.85 -10.37
CA ASP A 33 -0.46 -2.40 -9.87
C ASP A 33 0.58 -1.30 -9.58
N LEU A 34 0.23 -0.02 -9.75
CA LEU A 34 1.14 1.11 -9.52
C LEU A 34 1.58 1.21 -8.04
N ILE A 35 2.87 0.99 -7.80
CA ILE A 35 3.52 1.21 -6.50
C ILE A 35 4.01 2.67 -6.42
N TYR A 36 3.27 3.52 -5.70
CA TYR A 36 3.57 4.95 -5.59
C TYR A 36 4.50 5.26 -4.41
N LEU A 37 5.80 5.43 -4.70
CA LEU A 37 6.85 5.67 -3.70
C LEU A 37 7.39 7.12 -3.67
N ASP A 38 6.69 8.08 -4.30
CA ASP A 38 7.07 9.51 -4.32
C ASP A 38 6.07 10.40 -3.57
N GLY A 39 5.34 9.81 -2.62
CA GLY A 39 4.36 10.52 -1.77
C GLY A 39 4.96 11.64 -0.90
N ASN A 40 6.28 11.65 -0.73
CA ASN A 40 7.04 12.71 -0.08
C ASN A 40 7.15 13.98 -0.94
N SER A 41 7.03 13.86 -2.26
CA SER A 41 7.05 14.98 -3.22
C SER A 41 5.63 15.48 -3.48
N LEU A 42 4.72 14.56 -3.83
CA LEU A 42 3.32 14.85 -4.06
C LEU A 42 2.44 13.83 -3.34
N GLY A 43 1.67 14.28 -2.35
CA GLY A 43 0.72 13.40 -1.66
C GLY A 43 -0.39 12.94 -2.61
N ARG A 44 -0.85 11.68 -2.45
CA ARG A 44 -2.08 11.23 -3.11
C ARG A 44 -3.27 12.04 -2.61
N LEU A 45 -4.22 12.26 -3.50
CA LEU A 45 -5.49 12.88 -3.15
C LEU A 45 -6.27 11.96 -2.20
N PRO A 46 -6.97 12.52 -1.20
CA PRO A 46 -7.97 11.79 -0.43
C PRO A 46 -9.13 11.30 -1.30
#